data_AF-A0A2R6JLC6-F1
#
_entry.id   AF-A0A2R6JLC6-F1
#
_cell.length_a   1.000
_cell.length_b   1.000
_cell.length_c   1.000
_cell.angle_alpha   90.00
_cell.angle_beta   90.00
_cell.angle_gamma   90.00
#
_symmetry.space_group_name_H-M   'P 1'
#
loop_
_entity.id
_entity.type
_entity.pdbx_description
1 polymer ?
#
loop_
_entity_poly.entity_id
_entity_poly.type
_entity_poly.pdbx_seq_one_letter_code
_entity_poly.pdbx_strand_id
1 'polypeptide(L)'
;MRHVGLKARMAAVGSILFGFYMLLAIVAIEGFGAPIPLVLLGTVLFAGFQYKFGKWAALRSAGADEMSEDRYPDVHRSVERVCGEMDLEKPELKVAEMGV
;
A
#
# COMPACT_ATOMS: atom_id res chain seq x y z
N MET A 1 4.82 6.71 28.73
CA MET A 1 3.97 6.53 27.52
C MET A 1 4.10 7.75 26.62
N ARG A 2 5.06 7.76 25.68
CA ARG A 2 5.63 9.01 25.14
C ARG A 2 4.79 9.72 24.06
N HIS A 3 3.68 9.13 23.57
CA HIS A 3 2.85 9.71 22.50
C HIS A 3 1.36 9.39 22.66
N VAL A 4 0.73 9.85 23.75
CA VAL A 4 -0.70 9.57 24.04
C VAL A 4 -1.62 10.13 22.94
N GLY A 5 -1.36 11.34 22.45
CA GLY A 5 -2.14 11.94 21.36
C GLY A 5 -2.03 11.20 20.03
N LEU A 6 -0.85 10.67 19.68
CA LEU A 6 -0.68 9.84 18.48
C LEU A 6 -1.45 8.53 18.61
N LYS A 7 -1.34 7.87 19.77
CA LYS A 7 -2.09 6.63 20.05
C LYS A 7 -3.60 6.84 19.98
N ALA A 8 -4.10 7.96 20.50
CA ALA A 8 -5.52 8.30 20.44
C ALA A 8 -6.01 8.49 19.00
N ARG A 9 -5.24 9.18 18.15
CA ARG A 9 -5.57 9.36 16.73
C ARG A 9 -5.55 8.03 15.97
N MET A 10 -4.52 7.21 16.20
CA MET A 10 -4.43 5.87 15.59
C MET A 10 -5.58 4.98 16.03
N ALA A 11 -5.97 5.02 17.31
CA ALA A 11 -7.11 4.29 17.82
C ALA A 11 -8.42 4.77 17.18
N ALA A 12 -8.66 6.09 17.12
CA ALA A 12 -9.86 6.65 16.51
C ALA A 12 -9.99 6.26 15.03
N VAL A 13 -8.93 6.46 14.24
CA VAL A 13 -8.91 6.09 12.81
C VAL A 13 -9.08 4.57 12.64
N GLY A 14 -8.38 3.78 13.46
CA GLY A 14 -8.50 2.32 13.43
C GLY A 14 -9.91 1.82 13.78
N SER A 15 -10.57 2.43 14.76
CA SER A 15 -11.95 2.09 15.14
C SER A 15 -12.96 2.46 14.06
N ILE A 16 -12.81 3.62 13.41
CA ILE A 16 -13.68 4.02 12.30
C ILE A 16 -13.53 3.02 11.14
N LEU A 17 -12.28 2.69 10.77
CA LEU A 17 -12.00 1.75 9.70
C LEU A 17 -12.52 0.35 10.04
N PHE A 18 -12.32 -0.11 11.28
CA PHE A 18 -12.86 -1.38 11.78
C PHE A 18 -14.38 -1.42 11.69
N GLY A 19 -15.06 -0.37 12.16
CA GLY A 19 -16.52 -0.27 12.09
C GLY A 19 -17.05 -0.33 10.66
N PHE A 20 -16.38 0.33 9.72
CA PHE A 20 -16.72 0.27 8.30
C PHE A 20 -16.60 -1.16 7.73
N TYR A 21 -15.48 -1.85 7.98
CA TYR A 21 -15.31 -3.23 7.52
C TYR A 21 -16.26 -4.22 8.21
N MET A 22 -16.55 -4.00 9.49
CA MET A 22 -17.54 -4.79 10.22
C MET A 22 -18.94 -4.63 9.62
N LEU A 23 -19.33 -3.41 9.26
CA LEU A 23 -20.61 -3.15 8.59
C LEU A 23 -20.70 -3.88 7.24
N LEU A 24 -19.64 -3.84 6.43
CA LEU A 24 -19.58 -4.59 5.17
C LEU A 24 -19.72 -6.11 5.38
N ALA A 25 -19.08 -6.64 6.42
CA ALA A 25 -19.18 -8.06 6.77
C ALA A 25 -20.61 -8.43 7.20
N ILE A 26 -21.27 -7.61 8.02
CA ILE A 26 -22.66 -7.82 8.43
C ILE A 26 -23.58 -7.82 7.21
N VAL A 27 -23.44 -6.85 6.31
CA VAL A 27 -24.23 -6.78 5.06
C VAL A 27 -23.99 -8.01 4.19
N ALA A 28 -22.76 -8.52 4.11
CA ALA A 28 -22.45 -9.75 3.36
C ALA A 28 -23.13 -11.00 3.96
N ILE A 29 -23.13 -11.13 5.29
CA ILE A 29 -23.70 -12.30 5.98
C ILE A 29 -25.23 -12.23 5.95
N GLU A 30 -25.82 -11.13 6.42
CA GLU A 30 -27.27 -10.98 6.58
C GLU A 30 -27.97 -10.69 5.25
N GLY A 31 -27.34 -9.90 4.37
CA GLY A 31 -27.92 -9.51 3.09
C GLY A 31 -27.79 -10.56 1.99
N PHE A 32 -26.72 -11.37 2.01
CA PHE A 32 -26.44 -12.35 0.95
C PHE A 32 -26.36 -13.80 1.47
N GLY A 33 -26.58 -14.04 2.76
CA GLY A 33 -26.49 -15.38 3.36
C GLY A 33 -25.09 -15.98 3.31
N ALA A 34 -24.03 -15.15 3.18
CA ALA A 34 -22.68 -15.63 3.01
C ALA A 34 -22.18 -16.31 4.30
N PRO A 35 -21.66 -17.55 4.24
CA PRO A 35 -21.13 -18.22 5.42
C PRO A 35 -19.84 -17.52 5.88
N ILE A 36 -19.62 -17.46 7.20
CA ILE A 36 -18.47 -16.76 7.82
C ILE A 36 -17.11 -17.13 7.17
N PRO A 37 -16.81 -18.42 6.88
CA PRO A 37 -15.56 -18.78 6.19
C PRO A 37 -15.39 -18.13 4.82
N LEU A 38 -16.47 -17.96 4.05
CA LEU A 38 -16.44 -17.31 2.74
C LEU A 38 -16.15 -15.82 2.87
N VAL A 39 -16.73 -15.15 3.87
CA VAL A 39 -16.49 -13.72 4.14
C VAL A 39 -15.04 -13.48 4.55
N LEU A 40 -14.50 -14.33 5.42
CA LEU A 40 -13.09 -14.26 5.82
C LEU A 40 -12.14 -14.50 4.64
N LEU A 41 -12.41 -15.53 3.83
CA LEU A 41 -11.64 -15.80 2.61
C LEU A 41 -11.71 -14.63 1.63
N GLY A 42 -12.91 -14.09 1.41
CA GLY A 42 -13.14 -12.92 0.56
C GLY A 42 -12.37 -11.70 1.06
N THR A 43 -12.31 -11.49 2.37
CA THR A 43 -11.55 -10.39 2.99
C THR A 43 -10.05 -10.53 2.73
N VAL A 44 -9.48 -11.73 2.92
CA VAL A 44 -8.05 -11.98 2.67
C VAL A 44 -7.72 -11.84 1.19
N LEU A 45 -8.55 -12.40 0.30
CA LEU A 45 -8.38 -12.28 -1.14
C LEU A 45 -8.49 -10.83 -1.60
N PHE A 46 -9.47 -10.10 -1.08
CA PHE A 46 -9.68 -8.69 -1.39
C PHE A 46 -8.51 -7.84 -0.91
N ALA A 47 -7.99 -8.07 0.30
CA ALA A 47 -6.79 -7.37 0.78
C ALA A 47 -5.57 -7.63 -0.11
N GLY A 48 -5.36 -8.88 -0.52
CA GLY A 48 -4.28 -9.24 -1.46
C GLY A 48 -4.45 -8.57 -2.83
N PHE A 49 -5.68 -8.57 -3.36
CA PHE A 49 -6.01 -7.89 -4.60
C PHE A 49 -5.79 -6.37 -4.48
N GLN A 50 -6.26 -5.74 -3.39
CA GLN A 50 -6.09 -4.32 -3.12
C GLN A 50 -4.62 -3.93 -3.03
N TYR A 51 -3.78 -4.77 -2.41
CA TYR A 51 -2.34 -4.50 -2.32
C TYR A 51 -1.69 -4.45 -3.71
N LYS A 52 -1.96 -5.48 -4.53
CA LYS A 52 -1.40 -5.58 -5.89
C LYS A 52 -1.97 -4.50 -6.82
N PHE A 53 -3.29 -4.33 -6.82
CA PHE A 53 -3.98 -3.35 -7.63
C PHE A 53 -3.64 -1.93 -7.18
N GLY A 54 -3.50 -1.67 -5.89
CA GLY A 54 -3.13 -0.37 -5.34
C GLY A 54 -1.74 0.07 -5.78
N LYS A 55 -0.73 -0.80 -5.66
CA LYS A 55 0.62 -0.51 -6.19
C LYS A 55 0.57 -0.23 -7.69
N TRP A 56 -0.11 -1.09 -8.45
CA TRP A 56 -0.21 -0.95 -9.89
C TRP A 56 -0.93 0.34 -10.31
N ALA A 57 -2.07 0.62 -9.68
CA ALA A 57 -2.88 1.81 -9.96
C ALA A 57 -2.14 3.09 -9.60
N ALA A 58 -1.43 3.13 -8.47
CA ALA A 58 -0.63 4.29 -8.06
C ALA A 58 0.51 4.57 -9.03
N LEU A 59 1.26 3.53 -9.44
CA LEU A 59 2.34 3.66 -10.43
C LEU A 59 1.78 4.10 -11.79
N ARG A 60 0.67 3.49 -12.22
CA ARG A 60 0.01 3.83 -13.49
C ARG A 60 -0.54 5.26 -13.47
N SER A 61 -1.18 5.69 -12.39
CA SER A 61 -1.76 7.03 -12.27
C SER A 61 -0.71 8.12 -12.23
N ALA A 62 0.46 7.81 -11.67
CA ALA A 62 1.60 8.73 -11.68
C ALA A 62 2.32 8.80 -13.04
N GLY A 63 1.94 7.97 -14.02
CA GLY A 63 2.71 7.85 -15.27
C GLY A 63 4.13 7.34 -15.03
N ALA A 64 4.32 6.48 -14.03
CA ALA A 64 5.63 6.02 -13.62
C ALA A 64 6.16 4.95 -14.59
N ASP A 65 7.20 5.30 -15.33
CA ASP A 65 7.94 4.40 -16.21
C ASP A 65 9.21 3.86 -15.54
N GLU A 66 9.74 2.77 -16.09
CA GLU A 66 11.00 2.19 -15.61
C GLU A 66 12.17 3.15 -15.85
N MET A 67 12.95 3.40 -14.79
CA MET A 67 14.13 4.26 -14.88
C MET A 67 15.28 3.44 -15.46
N SER A 68 15.58 3.69 -16.73
CA SER A 68 16.72 3.07 -17.42
C SER A 68 18.04 3.57 -16.82
N GLU A 69 18.93 2.64 -16.49
CA GLU A 69 20.26 2.95 -15.94
C GLU A 69 21.11 3.76 -16.92
N ASP A 70 20.97 3.51 -18.23
CA ASP A 70 21.71 4.22 -19.29
C ASP A 70 21.28 5.68 -19.42
N ARG A 71 19.99 5.96 -19.22
CA ARG A 71 19.44 7.33 -19.31
C ARG A 71 19.64 8.14 -18.03
N TYR A 72 19.66 7.48 -16.88
CA TYR A 72 19.78 8.14 -15.57
C TYR A 72 20.92 7.54 -14.70
N PRO A 73 22.16 7.47 -15.21
CA PRO A 73 23.25 6.76 -14.54
C PRO A 73 23.64 7.40 -13.19
N ASP A 74 23.57 8.73 -13.10
CA ASP A 74 23.95 9.45 -11.88
C ASP A 74 22.97 9.22 -10.73
N VAL A 75 21.67 9.05 -11.04
CA VAL A 75 20.64 8.73 -10.04
C VAL A 75 20.85 7.31 -9.53
N HIS A 76 21.04 6.34 -10.44
CA HIS A 76 21.29 4.95 -10.08
C HIS A 76 22.55 4.81 -9.20
N ARG A 77 23.65 5.49 -9.55
CA ARG A 77 24.90 5.49 -8.77
C ARG A 77 24.72 6.12 -7.39
N SER A 78 23.92 7.19 -7.31
CA SER A 78 23.64 7.87 -6.04
C SER A 78 22.86 6.97 -5.08
N VAL A 79 21.82 6.29 -5.59
CA VAL A 79 21.03 5.34 -4.80
C VAL A 79 21.89 4.15 -4.38
N GLU A 80 22.69 3.60 -5.28
CA GLU A 80 23.56 2.45 -4.99
C GLU A 80 24.59 2.76 -3.89
N ARG A 81 25.18 3.96 -3.88
CA ARG A 81 26.06 4.37 -2.79
C ARG A 81 25.34 4.42 -1.45
N VAL A 82 24.14 5.00 -1.40
CA VAL A 82 23.34 5.11 -0.16
C VAL A 82 22.90 3.73 0.33
N CYS A 83 22.42 2.87 -0.56
CA CYS A 83 22.05 1.49 -0.25
C CYS A 83 23.26 0.70 0.27
N GLY A 84 24.43 0.86 -0.35
CA GLY A 84 25.67 0.20 0.08
C GLY A 84 26.14 0.64 1.47
N GLU A 85 26.03 1.94 1.81
CA GLU A 85 26.34 2.45 3.15
C GLU A 85 25.40 1.87 4.24
N MET A 86 24.20 1.46 3.84
CA MET A 86 23.17 0.91 4.73
C MET A 86 23.04 -0.61 4.70
N ASP A 87 23.89 -1.31 3.93
CA ASP A 87 23.80 -2.76 3.68
C ASP A 87 22.41 -3.19 3.14
N LEU A 88 21.89 -2.41 2.19
CA LEU A 88 20.60 -2.65 1.53
C LEU A 88 20.80 -3.03 0.06
N GLU A 89 19.92 -3.91 -0.44
CA GLU A 89 19.81 -4.16 -1.88
C GLU A 89 19.22 -2.94 -2.60
N LYS A 90 19.71 -2.69 -3.82
CA LYS A 90 19.22 -1.59 -4.66
C LYS A 90 17.75 -1.82 -5.04
N PRO A 91 16.83 -0.89 -4.72
CA PRO A 91 15.42 -1.03 -5.09
C PRO A 91 15.19 -0.73 -6.57
N GLU A 92 14.07 -1.23 -7.11
CA GLU A 92 13.58 -0.88 -8.44
C GLU A 92 13.23 0.62 -8.50
N LEU A 93 13.84 1.36 -9.44
CA LEU A 93 13.62 2.80 -9.62
C LEU A 93 12.60 3.06 -10.74
N LYS A 94 11.67 3.97 -10.49
CA LYS A 94 10.68 4.45 -11.46
C LYS A 94 10.77 5.97 -11.60
N VAL A 95 10.48 6.49 -12.79
CA VAL A 95 10.46 7.92 -13.11
C VAL A 95 9.06 8.33 -13.56
N ALA A 96 8.56 9.46 -13.08
CA ALA A 96 7.24 9.98 -13.41
C ALA A 96 7.34 11.47 -13.72
N GLU A 97 6.62 11.94 -14.75
CA GLU A 97 6.53 13.36 -15.07
C GLU A 97 5.37 13.98 -14.28
N MET A 98 5.71 14.81 -13.29
CA MET A 98 4.74 15.54 -12.51
C MET A 98 4.61 16.94 -13.12
N GLY A 99 3.44 17.27 -13.66
CA GLY A 99 3.17 18.59 -14.24
C GLY A 99 3.42 19.71 -13.22
N VAL A 100 4.17 20.73 -13.64
CA VAL A 100 4.34 22.00 -12.92
C VAL A 100 3.19 22.95 -13.20
#